data_AF-A0A2G2XSN9-F1
#
_entry.id   AF-A0A2G2XSN9-F1
#
_cell.length_a   1.000
_cell.length_b   1.000
_cell.length_c   1.000
_cell.angle_alpha   90.00
_cell.angle_beta   90.00
_cell.angle_gamma   90.00
#
_symmetry.space_group_name_H-M   'P 1'
#
loop_
_entity.id
_entity.type
_entity.pdbx_description
1 polymer ?
#
loop_
_entity_poly.entity_id
_entity_poly.type
_entity_poly.pdbx_seq_one_letter_code
_entity_poly.pdbx_strand_id
1 'polypeptide(L)'
;MEDLRKQEESRQRRLLKAQEDLSAAELELANLPAYERPRDKIDGLGSKILELQDGAQELRSQKSEIERTLERNRTTFRQCSDKLKEMENTNNKRLRALQSSGAEKIFEAYNWVQEHQHQFNKSVYGPVLLEVNVSNRIHADYLEGDVPGYVWKAFITQDAADRDFLVRNMRSFDVPVINLSDESQSRVPFQVTEEACIDSRLDQVFDAPDAVKEVLISQFRLDHSYIGSRETDKRADEVLQLGIFDLWTPENHYRWTKSRYGGHVSGSVESVDRSRFLLCNVDAGELERLKSRKLQLDEAISTLEDNLRELKRELRNIEDEGAKLERQREEIINESLHEKKRRREMEDRVKQRVMSLKRLEREDDQDSVAAKLIDQIKAMKIQRFQLAMEIKNLLIDAVALRRSYAEQNMASLELALKVKEMEANVKHQEKFAMQASLHYEYCKKETEEYRRQLEAAKRHAESVAIITPELEQAFCEVCFLLVNMGKI
;
A
#
# COMPACT_ATOMS: atom_id res chain seq x y z
N MET A 1 19.59 62.33 -54.31
CA MET A 1 18.46 62.14 -55.26
C MET A 1 18.52 60.76 -55.92
N GLU A 2 19.62 60.40 -56.58
CA GLU A 2 19.79 59.07 -57.21
C GLU A 2 19.69 57.89 -56.23
N ASP A 3 20.32 58.02 -55.05
CA ASP A 3 20.30 56.96 -54.03
C ASP A 3 18.93 56.76 -53.37
N LEU A 4 18.11 57.82 -53.31
CA LEU A 4 16.75 57.77 -52.76
C LEU A 4 15.80 57.03 -53.72
N ARG A 5 15.95 57.27 -55.03
CA ARG A 5 15.18 56.54 -56.06
C ARG A 5 15.49 55.04 -56.06
N LYS A 6 16.77 54.68 -55.95
CA LYS A 6 17.18 53.26 -55.85
C LYS A 6 16.64 52.57 -54.59
N GLN A 7 16.52 53.29 -53.48
CA GLN A 7 15.97 52.75 -52.23
C GLN A 7 14.45 52.55 -52.32
N GLU A 8 13.72 53.47 -52.95
CA GLU A 8 12.27 53.35 -53.17
C GLU A 8 11.94 52.23 -54.19
N GLU A 9 12.69 52.12 -55.29
CA GLU A 9 12.55 50.98 -56.21
C GLU A 9 12.84 49.64 -55.51
N SER A 10 13.83 49.60 -54.62
CA SER A 10 14.13 48.42 -53.79
C SER A 10 12.98 48.10 -52.82
N ARG A 11 12.31 49.11 -52.26
CA ARG A 11 11.12 48.92 -51.41
C ARG A 11 9.94 48.38 -52.21
N GLN A 12 9.65 48.94 -53.38
CA GLN A 12 8.56 48.46 -54.25
C GLN A 12 8.79 47.01 -54.69
N ARG A 13 10.04 46.63 -55.02
CA ARG A 13 10.41 45.23 -55.31
C ARG A 13 10.20 44.32 -54.09
N ARG A 14 10.52 44.78 -52.87
CA ARG A 14 10.27 44.02 -51.63
C ARG A 14 8.78 43.85 -51.35
N LEU A 15 7.96 44.86 -51.64
CA LEU A 15 6.50 44.80 -51.51
C LEU A 15 5.86 43.82 -52.50
N LEU A 16 6.23 43.89 -53.78
CA LEU A 16 5.75 42.95 -54.80
C LEU A 16 6.10 41.51 -54.45
N LYS A 17 7.35 41.25 -54.05
CA LYS A 17 7.79 39.93 -53.60
C LYS A 17 7.02 39.45 -52.36
N ALA A 18 6.74 40.34 -51.41
CA ALA A 18 5.95 40.00 -50.23
C ALA A 18 4.48 39.70 -50.55
N GLN A 19 3.89 40.36 -51.56
CA GLN A 19 2.55 40.07 -52.09
C GLN A 19 2.50 38.70 -52.79
N GLU A 20 3.48 38.42 -53.64
CA GLU A 20 3.61 37.11 -54.32
C GLU A 20 3.74 35.98 -53.29
N ASP A 21 4.63 36.13 -52.31
CA ASP A 21 4.82 35.15 -51.24
C ASP A 21 3.55 34.95 -50.36
N LEU A 22 2.77 36.02 -50.14
CA LEU A 22 1.50 35.92 -49.44
C LEU A 22 0.47 35.13 -50.26
N SER A 23 0.33 35.46 -51.54
CA SER A 23 -0.61 34.77 -52.44
C SER A 23 -0.28 33.29 -52.58
N ALA A 24 1.01 32.93 -52.63
CA ALA A 24 1.46 31.54 -52.63
C ALA A 24 1.09 30.81 -51.33
N ALA A 25 1.27 31.44 -50.17
CA ALA A 25 0.91 30.86 -48.88
C ALA A 25 -0.62 30.72 -48.71
N GLU A 26 -1.41 31.65 -49.22
CA GLU A 26 -2.88 31.57 -49.24
C GLU A 26 -3.38 30.45 -50.15
N LEU A 27 -2.77 30.28 -51.32
CA LEU A 27 -3.07 29.19 -52.24
C LEU A 27 -2.72 27.82 -51.62
N GLU A 28 -1.54 27.70 -50.97
CA GLU A 28 -1.17 26.48 -50.23
C GLU A 28 -2.16 26.15 -49.12
N LEU A 29 -2.68 27.16 -48.41
CA LEU A 29 -3.70 26.97 -47.37
C LEU A 29 -5.06 26.56 -47.95
N ALA A 30 -5.46 27.15 -49.08
CA ALA A 30 -6.70 26.81 -49.78
C ALA A 30 -6.68 25.40 -50.38
N ASN A 31 -5.51 24.91 -50.81
CA ASN A 31 -5.32 23.56 -51.34
C ASN A 31 -5.32 22.47 -50.25
N LEU A 32 -5.30 22.82 -48.96
CA LEU A 32 -5.43 21.85 -47.88
C LEU A 32 -6.90 21.45 -47.69
N PRO A 33 -7.21 20.14 -47.55
CA PRO A 33 -8.57 19.68 -47.31
C PRO A 33 -9.17 20.30 -46.04
N ALA A 34 -10.50 20.48 -46.05
CA ALA A 34 -11.25 20.97 -44.90
C ALA A 34 -11.01 20.04 -43.69
N TYR A 35 -10.58 20.61 -42.56
CA TYR A 35 -10.40 19.83 -41.34
C TYR A 35 -11.77 19.52 -40.74
N GLU A 36 -12.20 18.26 -40.85
CA GLU A 36 -13.35 17.72 -40.16
C GLU A 36 -12.88 16.77 -39.06
N ARG A 37 -13.32 17.00 -37.81
CA ARG A 37 -12.99 16.09 -36.73
C ARG A 37 -13.74 14.77 -36.98
N PRO A 38 -13.07 13.61 -37.08
CA PRO A 38 -13.72 12.32 -37.35
C PRO A 38 -14.46 11.78 -36.10
N ARG A 39 -15.46 12.51 -35.59
CA ARG A 39 -16.21 12.14 -34.38
C ARG A 39 -16.92 10.81 -34.54
N ASP A 40 -17.70 10.65 -35.61
CA ASP A 40 -18.53 9.46 -35.82
C ASP A 40 -17.70 8.16 -35.90
N LYS A 41 -16.49 8.24 -36.48
CA LYS A 41 -15.56 7.10 -36.54
C LYS A 41 -14.96 6.78 -35.17
N ILE A 42 -14.57 7.79 -34.40
CA ILE A 42 -14.00 7.62 -33.06
C ILE A 42 -15.07 7.09 -32.09
N ASP A 43 -16.28 7.64 -32.16
CA ASP A 43 -17.40 7.25 -31.30
C ASP A 43 -17.86 5.82 -31.65
N GLY A 44 -17.97 5.49 -32.94
CA GLY A 44 -18.28 4.13 -33.39
C GLY A 44 -17.22 3.08 -32.99
N LEU A 45 -15.93 3.43 -33.02
CA LEU A 45 -14.87 2.57 -32.49
C LEU A 45 -14.94 2.47 -30.96
N GLY A 46 -15.24 3.58 -30.27
CA GLY A 46 -15.41 3.63 -28.82
C GLY A 46 -16.52 2.69 -28.33
N SER A 47 -17.68 2.69 -29.00
CA SER A 47 -18.77 1.77 -28.68
C SER A 47 -18.36 0.30 -28.82
N LYS A 48 -17.66 -0.06 -29.92
CA LYS A 48 -17.18 -1.44 -30.13
C LYS A 48 -16.14 -1.87 -29.09
N ILE A 49 -15.26 -0.96 -28.68
CA ILE A 49 -14.27 -1.22 -27.63
C ILE A 49 -14.98 -1.49 -26.29
N LEU A 50 -16.02 -0.71 -25.96
CA LEU A 50 -16.82 -0.93 -24.76
C LEU A 50 -17.54 -2.29 -24.78
N GLU A 51 -18.16 -2.64 -25.91
CA GLU A 51 -18.81 -3.97 -26.08
C GLU A 51 -17.82 -5.13 -25.88
N LEU A 52 -16.60 -5.02 -26.42
CA LEU A 52 -15.55 -6.02 -26.21
C LEU A 52 -15.05 -6.05 -24.76
N GLN A 53 -14.97 -4.90 -24.08
CA GLN A 53 -14.59 -4.83 -22.67
C GLN A 53 -15.64 -5.50 -21.77
N ASP A 54 -16.92 -5.24 -22.03
CA ASP A 54 -18.03 -5.88 -21.30
C ASP A 54 -18.03 -7.40 -21.53
N GLY A 55 -17.84 -7.84 -22.79
CA GLY A 55 -17.68 -9.25 -23.13
C GLY A 55 -16.48 -9.90 -22.43
N ALA A 56 -15.33 -9.22 -22.39
CA ALA A 56 -14.15 -9.71 -21.68
C ALA A 56 -14.38 -9.81 -20.16
N GLN A 57 -15.14 -8.86 -19.58
CA GLN A 57 -15.46 -8.88 -18.16
C GLN A 57 -16.39 -10.05 -17.79
N GLU A 58 -17.38 -10.33 -18.63
CA GLU A 58 -18.27 -11.49 -18.48
C GLU A 58 -17.47 -12.81 -18.54
N LEU A 59 -16.60 -12.98 -19.54
CA LEU A 59 -15.74 -14.17 -19.64
C LEU A 59 -14.78 -14.31 -18.44
N ARG A 60 -14.26 -13.20 -17.89
CA ARG A 60 -13.43 -13.22 -16.67
C ARG A 60 -14.22 -13.67 -15.45
N SER A 61 -15.48 -13.28 -15.35
CA SER A 61 -16.40 -13.73 -14.29
C SER A 61 -16.64 -15.24 -14.39
N GLN A 62 -17.00 -15.73 -15.58
CA GLN A 62 -17.22 -17.16 -15.84
C GLN A 62 -15.97 -18.00 -15.59
N LYS A 63 -14.79 -17.52 -16.01
CA LYS A 63 -13.51 -18.15 -15.71
C LYS A 63 -13.29 -18.28 -14.20
N SER A 64 -13.52 -17.22 -13.43
CA SER A 64 -13.37 -17.23 -11.97
C SER A 64 -14.30 -18.23 -11.29
N GLU A 65 -15.54 -18.34 -11.79
CA GLU A 65 -16.51 -19.33 -11.30
C GLU A 65 -16.05 -20.76 -11.57
N ILE A 66 -15.61 -21.07 -12.80
CA ILE A 66 -15.07 -22.39 -13.15
C ILE A 66 -13.82 -22.72 -12.33
N GLU A 67 -12.90 -21.76 -12.13
CA GLU A 67 -11.70 -21.96 -11.29
C GLU A 67 -12.08 -22.32 -9.84
N ARG A 68 -13.11 -21.68 -9.28
CA ARG A 68 -13.64 -22.01 -7.94
C ARG A 68 -14.25 -23.40 -7.90
N THR A 69 -15.05 -23.78 -8.89
CA THR A 69 -15.64 -25.12 -8.97
C THR A 69 -14.56 -26.19 -9.12
N LEU A 70 -13.53 -25.93 -9.93
CA LEU A 70 -12.39 -26.80 -10.14
C LEU A 70 -11.62 -27.05 -8.83
N GLU A 71 -11.33 -25.99 -8.07
CA GLU A 71 -10.62 -26.12 -6.79
C GLU A 71 -11.44 -26.90 -5.75
N ARG A 72 -12.76 -26.67 -5.72
CA ARG A 72 -13.68 -27.45 -4.88
C ARG A 72 -13.63 -28.94 -5.25
N ASN A 73 -13.75 -29.26 -6.54
CA ASN A 73 -13.74 -30.64 -7.01
C ASN A 73 -12.39 -31.33 -6.74
N ARG A 74 -11.26 -30.63 -6.95
CA ARG A 74 -9.92 -31.14 -6.62
C ARG A 74 -9.75 -31.41 -5.13
N THR A 75 -10.28 -30.54 -4.28
CA THR A 75 -10.26 -30.74 -2.82
C THR A 75 -11.06 -31.99 -2.43
N THR A 76 -12.28 -32.13 -2.96
CA THR A 76 -13.11 -33.33 -2.71
C THR A 76 -12.46 -34.59 -3.27
N PHE A 77 -11.83 -34.52 -4.44
CA PHE A 77 -11.09 -35.63 -5.03
C PHE A 77 -9.94 -36.09 -4.14
N ARG A 78 -9.14 -35.14 -3.60
CA ARG A 78 -8.08 -35.45 -2.63
C ARG A 78 -8.63 -36.13 -1.39
N GLN A 79 -9.70 -35.58 -0.80
CA GLN A 79 -10.36 -36.18 0.37
C GLN A 79 -10.85 -37.61 0.11
N CYS A 80 -11.51 -37.86 -1.03
CA CYS A 80 -11.91 -39.21 -1.42
C CYS A 80 -10.71 -40.14 -1.60
N SER A 81 -9.63 -39.66 -2.23
CA SER A 81 -8.42 -40.45 -2.44
C SER A 81 -7.69 -40.76 -1.13
N ASP A 82 -7.65 -39.83 -0.19
CA ASP A 82 -6.99 -40.03 1.11
C ASP A 82 -7.80 -41.02 1.96
N LYS A 83 -9.14 -40.91 1.94
CA LYS A 83 -10.02 -41.88 2.60
C LYS A 83 -9.86 -43.28 2.01
N LEU A 84 -9.76 -43.41 0.69
CA LEU A 84 -9.49 -44.71 0.04
C LEU A 84 -8.16 -45.32 0.50
N LYS A 85 -7.09 -44.51 0.58
CA LYS A 85 -5.79 -44.98 1.09
C LYS A 85 -5.86 -45.42 2.55
N GLU A 86 -6.62 -44.71 3.38
CA GLU A 86 -6.84 -45.09 4.78
C GLU A 86 -7.59 -46.43 4.90
N MET A 87 -8.60 -46.65 4.06
CA MET A 87 -9.33 -47.92 3.99
C MET A 87 -8.43 -49.07 3.51
N GLU A 88 -7.62 -48.86 2.47
CA GLU A 88 -6.64 -49.84 2.00
C GLU A 88 -5.61 -50.19 3.08
N ASN A 89 -5.11 -49.20 3.82
CA ASN A 89 -4.23 -49.41 4.96
C ASN A 89 -4.91 -50.25 6.06
N THR A 90 -6.21 -50.08 6.26
CA THR A 90 -6.97 -50.83 7.25
C THR A 90 -7.21 -52.27 6.82
N ASN A 91 -7.54 -52.51 5.55
CA ASN A 91 -7.61 -53.86 4.98
C ASN A 91 -6.26 -54.59 5.08
N ASN A 92 -5.17 -53.88 4.80
CA ASN A 92 -3.81 -54.42 4.97
C ASN A 92 -3.50 -54.79 6.42
N LYS A 93 -3.98 -54.02 7.42
CA LYS A 93 -3.84 -54.38 8.85
C LYS A 93 -4.60 -55.66 9.18
N ARG A 94 -5.84 -55.82 8.70
CA ARG A 94 -6.65 -57.04 8.88
C ARG A 94 -6.00 -58.26 8.23
N LEU A 95 -5.48 -58.13 7.01
CA LEU A 95 -4.74 -59.20 6.33
C LEU A 95 -3.44 -59.58 7.07
N ARG A 96 -2.70 -58.61 7.61
CA ARG A 96 -1.52 -58.89 8.47
C ARG A 96 -1.89 -59.59 9.77
N ALA A 97 -3.05 -59.30 10.36
CA ALA A 97 -3.54 -60.00 11.55
C ALA A 97 -3.80 -61.48 11.22
N LEU A 98 -4.45 -61.77 10.08
CA LEU A 98 -4.64 -63.15 9.60
C LEU A 98 -3.33 -63.87 9.31
N GLN A 99 -2.37 -63.17 8.69
CA GLN A 99 -1.04 -63.71 8.42
C GLN A 99 -0.34 -64.11 9.72
N SER A 100 -0.41 -63.24 10.74
CA SER A 100 0.21 -63.47 12.05
C SER A 100 -0.48 -64.58 12.86
N SER A 101 -1.74 -64.92 12.54
CA SER A 101 -2.49 -66.00 13.18
C SER A 101 -2.34 -67.38 12.50
N GLY A 102 -1.42 -67.51 11.53
CA GLY A 102 -1.11 -68.78 10.88
C GLY A 102 -1.62 -68.95 9.45
N ALA A 103 -2.04 -67.87 8.78
CA ALA A 103 -2.35 -67.87 7.34
C ALA A 103 -1.23 -67.18 6.54
N GLU A 104 -0.04 -67.78 6.48
CA GLU A 104 1.18 -67.15 5.93
C GLU A 104 1.00 -66.59 4.51
N LYS A 105 0.24 -67.30 3.67
CA LYS A 105 0.01 -67.00 2.26
C LYS A 105 -1.32 -66.28 1.99
N ILE A 106 -1.97 -65.72 3.01
CA ILE A 106 -3.29 -65.08 2.86
C ILE A 106 -3.28 -63.88 1.90
N PHE A 107 -2.18 -63.13 1.85
CA PHE A 107 -2.00 -62.02 0.91
C PHE A 107 -1.96 -62.50 -0.55
N GLU A 108 -1.24 -63.59 -0.79
CA GLU A 108 -1.11 -64.20 -2.12
C GLU A 108 -2.45 -64.77 -2.57
N ALA A 109 -3.16 -65.46 -1.67
CA ALA A 109 -4.51 -65.98 -1.92
C ALA A 109 -5.50 -64.87 -2.25
N TYR A 110 -5.52 -63.79 -1.46
CA TYR A 110 -6.39 -62.64 -1.71
C TYR A 110 -6.10 -61.98 -3.05
N ASN A 111 -4.84 -61.68 -3.35
CA ASN A 111 -4.45 -61.08 -4.62
C ASN A 111 -4.82 -61.97 -5.81
N TRP A 112 -4.61 -63.27 -5.69
CA TRP A 112 -4.99 -64.22 -6.74
C TRP A 112 -6.49 -64.18 -7.03
N VAL A 113 -7.35 -64.18 -5.99
CA VAL A 113 -8.80 -64.07 -6.17
C VAL A 113 -9.17 -62.76 -6.86
N GLN A 114 -8.57 -61.64 -6.46
CA GLN A 114 -8.83 -60.33 -7.06
C GLN A 114 -8.46 -60.29 -8.56
N GLU A 115 -7.33 -60.89 -8.94
CA GLU A 115 -6.89 -60.97 -10.35
C GLU A 115 -7.80 -61.86 -11.21
N HIS A 116 -8.36 -62.91 -10.62
CA HIS A 116 -9.15 -63.92 -11.33
C HIS A 116 -10.67 -63.74 -11.16
N GLN A 117 -11.13 -62.59 -10.65
CA GLN A 117 -12.56 -62.27 -10.47
C GLN A 117 -13.39 -62.49 -11.75
N HIS A 118 -12.80 -62.21 -12.91
CA HIS A 118 -13.45 -62.35 -14.22
C HIS A 118 -13.66 -63.81 -14.69
N GLN A 119 -13.10 -64.80 -13.99
CA GLN A 119 -13.18 -66.22 -14.34
C GLN A 119 -14.27 -66.96 -13.55
N PHE A 120 -14.82 -66.35 -12.50
CA PHE A 120 -15.90 -66.93 -11.70
C PHE A 120 -17.26 -66.62 -12.32
N ASN A 121 -18.21 -67.53 -12.15
CA ASN A 121 -19.59 -67.36 -12.62
C ASN A 121 -20.38 -66.40 -11.71
N LYS A 122 -20.12 -66.43 -10.40
CA LYS A 122 -20.70 -65.54 -9.40
C LYS A 122 -19.61 -64.87 -8.57
N SER A 123 -19.98 -63.80 -7.87
CA SER A 123 -19.07 -63.08 -6.98
C SER A 123 -18.56 -63.98 -5.85
N VAL A 124 -17.23 -64.07 -5.74
CA VAL A 124 -16.51 -64.76 -4.66
C VAL A 124 -16.11 -63.72 -3.62
N TYR A 125 -16.49 -63.97 -2.36
CA TYR A 125 -16.24 -63.06 -1.24
C TYR A 125 -15.09 -63.57 -0.37
N GLY A 126 -14.18 -62.69 0.05
CA GLY A 126 -13.25 -63.01 1.12
C GLY A 126 -11.83 -62.44 0.99
N PRO A 127 -10.97 -62.71 2.00
CA PRO A 127 -11.22 -63.48 3.22
C PRO A 127 -12.41 -62.96 4.03
N VAL A 128 -13.19 -63.82 4.68
CA VAL A 128 -14.43 -63.43 5.42
C VAL A 128 -14.20 -62.24 6.35
N LEU A 129 -13.00 -62.15 6.96
CA LEU A 129 -12.65 -61.03 7.82
C LEU A 129 -12.74 -59.65 7.14
N LEU A 130 -12.47 -59.55 5.84
CA LEU A 130 -12.56 -58.28 5.11
C LEU A 130 -13.99 -57.88 4.76
N GLU A 131 -14.89 -58.87 4.70
CA GLU A 131 -16.29 -58.68 4.27
C GLU A 131 -17.23 -58.41 5.45
N VAL A 132 -16.77 -58.63 6.69
CA VAL A 132 -17.55 -58.43 7.92
C VAL A 132 -17.18 -57.11 8.59
N ASN A 133 -18.21 -56.36 8.97
CA ASN A 133 -18.09 -55.08 9.68
C ASN A 133 -18.94 -55.07 10.96
N VAL A 134 -18.38 -54.63 12.08
CA VAL A 134 -19.06 -54.65 13.38
C VAL A 134 -19.00 -53.27 14.04
N SER A 135 -20.16 -52.65 14.30
CA SER A 135 -20.22 -51.28 14.82
C SER A 135 -19.72 -51.14 16.26
N ASN A 136 -19.99 -52.13 17.12
CA ASN A 136 -19.61 -52.11 18.54
C ASN A 136 -18.44 -53.06 18.80
N ARG A 137 -17.42 -52.58 19.52
CA ARG A 137 -16.25 -53.37 19.89
C ARG A 137 -16.60 -54.60 20.73
N ILE A 138 -17.56 -54.47 21.65
CA ILE A 138 -17.98 -55.59 22.52
C ILE A 138 -18.66 -56.67 21.67
N HIS A 139 -19.45 -56.28 20.67
CA HIS A 139 -20.08 -57.23 19.75
C HIS A 139 -19.07 -57.92 18.84
N ALA A 140 -17.93 -57.27 18.56
CA ALA A 140 -16.84 -57.87 17.81
C ALA A 140 -16.14 -58.97 18.61
N ASP A 141 -15.99 -58.78 19.93
CA ASP A 141 -15.48 -59.80 20.85
C ASP A 141 -16.40 -61.05 20.83
N TYR A 142 -17.72 -60.85 20.88
CA TYR A 142 -18.70 -61.95 20.83
C TYR A 142 -18.68 -62.69 19.49
N LEU A 143 -18.69 -61.94 18.38
CA LEU A 143 -18.71 -62.53 17.05
C LEU A 143 -17.42 -63.33 16.76
N GLU A 144 -16.26 -62.82 17.17
CA GLU A 144 -14.99 -63.53 17.04
C GLU A 144 -14.88 -64.76 17.94
N GLY A 145 -15.53 -64.73 19.12
CA GLY A 145 -15.61 -65.87 20.03
C GLY A 145 -16.55 -66.97 19.55
N ASP A 146 -17.69 -66.63 18.95
CA ASP A 146 -18.66 -67.62 18.46
C ASP A 146 -18.22 -68.28 17.15
N VAL A 147 -17.59 -67.53 16.26
CA VAL A 147 -17.17 -68.01 14.94
C VAL A 147 -15.74 -68.58 15.00
N PRO A 148 -15.54 -69.85 14.60
CA PRO A 148 -14.22 -70.48 14.62
C PRO A 148 -13.16 -69.75 13.78
N GLY A 149 -11.93 -69.72 14.29
CA GLY A 149 -10.81 -68.97 13.70
C GLY A 149 -10.52 -69.25 12.21
N TYR A 150 -10.78 -70.48 11.73
CA TYR A 150 -10.53 -70.84 10.33
C TYR A 150 -11.46 -70.13 9.34
N VAL A 151 -12.64 -69.68 9.80
CA VAL A 151 -13.66 -69.03 8.98
C VAL A 151 -13.19 -67.65 8.57
N TRP A 152 -12.52 -66.92 9.46
CA TRP A 152 -12.01 -65.56 9.19
C TRP A 152 -11.02 -65.51 8.03
N LYS A 153 -10.26 -66.59 7.81
CA LYS A 153 -9.37 -66.72 6.64
C LYS A 153 -10.06 -67.30 5.40
N ALA A 154 -11.27 -67.83 5.51
CA ALA A 154 -11.92 -68.55 4.41
C ALA A 154 -12.41 -67.62 3.28
N PHE A 155 -12.60 -68.20 2.10
CA PHE A 155 -13.31 -67.56 0.98
C PHE A 155 -14.67 -68.21 0.78
N ILE A 156 -15.68 -67.40 0.45
CA ILE A 156 -17.07 -67.82 0.26
C ILE A 156 -17.42 -67.79 -1.22
N THR A 157 -17.93 -68.90 -1.70
CA THR A 157 -18.41 -69.11 -3.08
C THR A 157 -19.92 -69.31 -3.09
N GLN A 158 -20.60 -68.84 -4.13
CA GLN A 158 -22.05 -68.93 -4.30
C GLN A 158 -22.51 -70.02 -5.28
N ASP A 159 -21.55 -70.71 -5.90
CA ASP A 159 -21.79 -71.72 -6.92
C ASP A 159 -20.81 -72.88 -6.76
N ALA A 160 -21.31 -74.10 -6.97
CA ALA A 160 -20.50 -75.31 -6.80
C ALA A 160 -19.36 -75.42 -7.82
N ALA A 161 -19.53 -74.88 -9.03
CA ALA A 161 -18.45 -74.88 -10.03
C ALA A 161 -17.35 -73.89 -9.64
N ASP A 162 -17.72 -72.70 -9.16
CA ASP A 162 -16.79 -71.69 -8.64
C ASP A 162 -16.04 -72.23 -7.39
N ARG A 163 -16.74 -72.99 -6.52
CA ARG A 163 -16.11 -73.70 -5.40
C ARG A 163 -15.02 -74.66 -5.87
N ASP A 164 -15.34 -75.54 -6.81
CA ASP A 164 -14.38 -76.56 -7.27
C ASP A 164 -13.19 -75.93 -7.99
N PHE A 165 -13.42 -74.85 -8.73
CA PHE A 165 -12.38 -74.05 -9.35
C PHE A 165 -11.49 -73.38 -8.30
N LEU A 166 -12.09 -72.73 -7.29
CA LEU A 166 -11.36 -72.06 -6.23
C LEU A 166 -10.57 -73.04 -5.37
N VAL A 167 -11.16 -74.16 -4.96
CA VAL A 167 -10.50 -75.20 -4.16
C VAL A 167 -9.27 -75.77 -4.88
N ARG A 168 -9.33 -75.98 -6.20
CA ARG A 168 -8.17 -76.48 -6.97
C ARG A 168 -7.00 -75.51 -6.92
N ASN A 169 -7.26 -74.22 -7.06
CA ASN A 169 -6.24 -73.17 -7.08
C ASN A 169 -5.81 -72.73 -5.66
N MET A 170 -6.65 -72.93 -4.64
CA MET A 170 -6.37 -72.52 -3.26
C MET A 170 -5.56 -73.53 -2.43
N ARG A 171 -5.36 -74.76 -2.93
CA ARG A 171 -4.57 -75.81 -2.24
C ARG A 171 -3.14 -75.39 -1.91
N SER A 172 -2.52 -74.57 -2.75
CA SER A 172 -1.14 -74.08 -2.53
C SER A 172 -1.02 -73.02 -1.43
N PHE A 173 -2.14 -72.37 -1.09
CA PHE A 173 -2.21 -71.26 -0.14
C PHE A 173 -2.71 -71.68 1.26
N ASP A 174 -3.21 -72.91 1.42
CA ASP A 174 -3.75 -73.45 2.67
C ASP A 174 -4.89 -72.60 3.27
N VAL A 175 -5.79 -72.15 2.39
CA VAL A 175 -6.95 -71.33 2.77
C VAL A 175 -8.26 -72.11 2.59
N PRO A 176 -9.15 -72.12 3.60
CA PRO A 176 -10.45 -72.79 3.49
C PRO A 176 -11.36 -72.12 2.45
N VAL A 177 -12.16 -72.92 1.76
CA VAL A 177 -13.21 -72.45 0.86
C VAL A 177 -14.55 -72.97 1.37
N ILE A 178 -15.50 -72.06 1.57
CA ILE A 178 -16.86 -72.36 2.01
C ILE A 178 -17.79 -72.06 0.84
N ASN A 179 -18.76 -72.96 0.60
CA ASN A 179 -19.80 -72.74 -0.39
C ASN A 179 -21.12 -72.42 0.32
N LEU A 180 -21.83 -71.42 -0.20
CA LEU A 180 -23.19 -71.11 0.23
C LEU A 180 -24.09 -72.32 -0.08
N SER A 181 -24.80 -72.80 0.94
CA SER A 181 -25.78 -73.89 0.79
C SER A 181 -27.11 -73.33 0.29
N ASP A 182 -27.79 -74.05 -0.62
CA ASP A 182 -29.11 -73.65 -1.16
C ASP A 182 -30.27 -73.78 -0.14
N GLU A 183 -30.03 -74.36 1.03
CA GLU A 183 -31.04 -74.53 2.07
C GLU A 183 -31.22 -73.24 2.87
N SER A 184 -32.09 -72.35 2.40
CA SER A 184 -32.59 -71.23 3.21
C SER A 184 -33.39 -71.79 4.39
N GLN A 185 -32.77 -71.94 5.56
CA GLN A 185 -33.51 -72.27 6.77
C GLN A 185 -34.45 -71.11 7.11
N SER A 186 -35.70 -71.43 7.45
CA SER A 186 -36.69 -70.44 7.90
C SER A 186 -36.12 -69.68 9.09
N ARG A 187 -35.73 -68.41 8.88
CA ARG A 187 -35.20 -67.55 9.94
C ARG A 187 -36.25 -67.43 11.05
N VAL A 188 -35.85 -67.71 12.29
CA VAL A 188 -36.74 -67.51 13.44
C VAL A 188 -36.88 -66.01 13.68
N PRO A 189 -38.10 -65.43 13.66
CA PRO A 189 -38.31 -64.03 13.98
C PRO A 189 -37.83 -63.74 15.39
N PHE A 190 -36.99 -62.71 15.56
CA PHE A 190 -36.56 -62.26 16.87
C PHE A 190 -37.71 -61.51 17.55
N GLN A 191 -38.14 -61.98 18.71
CA GLN A 191 -39.04 -61.26 19.61
C GLN A 191 -38.22 -60.80 20.81
N VAL A 192 -38.25 -59.49 21.08
CA VAL A 192 -37.58 -58.92 22.26
C VAL A 192 -38.36 -59.37 23.49
N THR A 193 -37.72 -60.17 24.34
CA THR A 193 -38.27 -60.54 25.65
C THR A 193 -37.79 -59.53 26.68
N GLU A 194 -38.58 -58.47 26.93
CA GLU A 194 -38.26 -57.44 27.94
C GLU A 194 -38.01 -58.04 29.35
N GLU A 195 -38.66 -59.17 29.65
CA GLU A 195 -38.57 -59.88 30.94
C GLU A 195 -37.18 -60.49 31.22
N ALA A 196 -36.38 -60.73 30.16
CA ALA A 196 -35.08 -61.42 30.22
C ALA A 196 -33.86 -60.49 30.05
N CYS A 197 -34.07 -59.18 29.87
CA CYS A 197 -33.00 -58.19 29.64
C CYS A 197 -32.05 -58.55 28.47
N ILE A 198 -32.59 -59.13 27.40
CA ILE A 198 -31.82 -59.47 26.19
C ILE A 198 -31.85 -58.27 25.24
N ASP A 199 -30.68 -57.76 24.89
CA ASP A 199 -30.52 -56.52 24.13
C ASP A 199 -30.64 -56.75 22.62
N SER A 200 -30.02 -57.82 22.12
CA SER A 200 -29.98 -58.12 20.67
C SER A 200 -29.57 -59.56 20.41
N ARG A 201 -29.54 -59.95 19.12
CA ARG A 201 -29.06 -61.26 18.66
C ARG A 201 -27.82 -61.10 17.79
N LEU A 202 -26.93 -62.09 17.79
CA LEU A 202 -25.62 -61.97 17.18
C LEU A 202 -25.67 -61.79 15.65
N ASP A 203 -26.73 -62.22 14.97
CA ASP A 203 -26.98 -61.97 13.54
C ASP A 203 -27.37 -60.52 13.19
N GLN A 204 -27.79 -59.72 14.18
CA GLN A 204 -28.21 -58.33 14.01
C GLN A 204 -27.09 -57.31 14.22
N VAL A 205 -25.97 -57.72 14.83
CA VAL A 205 -24.92 -56.78 15.28
C VAL A 205 -23.77 -56.57 14.30
N PHE A 206 -23.77 -57.29 13.17
CA PHE A 206 -22.78 -57.14 12.11
C PHE A 206 -23.40 -56.96 10.73
N ASP A 207 -22.67 -56.25 9.89
CA ASP A 207 -22.97 -56.00 8.49
C ASP A 207 -21.99 -56.79 7.61
N ALA A 208 -22.52 -57.44 6.59
CA ALA A 208 -21.78 -58.23 5.62
C ALA A 208 -22.66 -58.47 4.37
N PRO A 209 -22.08 -58.78 3.20
CA PRO A 209 -22.84 -59.20 2.02
C PRO A 209 -23.77 -60.37 2.34
N ASP A 210 -24.95 -60.43 1.71
CA ASP A 210 -25.98 -61.44 2.02
C ASP A 210 -25.44 -62.88 1.98
N ALA A 211 -24.61 -63.21 0.99
CA ALA A 211 -23.98 -64.52 0.89
C ALA A 211 -23.05 -64.84 2.09
N VAL A 212 -22.30 -63.84 2.56
CA VAL A 212 -21.41 -63.99 3.73
C VAL A 212 -22.25 -64.11 5.01
N LYS A 213 -23.28 -63.27 5.15
CA LYS A 213 -24.16 -63.24 6.30
C LYS A 213 -24.94 -64.56 6.44
N GLU A 214 -25.47 -65.10 5.35
CA GLU A 214 -26.15 -66.40 5.32
C GLU A 214 -25.23 -67.56 5.69
N VAL A 215 -23.99 -67.60 5.19
CA VAL A 215 -23.02 -68.64 5.57
C VAL A 215 -22.74 -68.58 7.07
N LEU A 216 -22.48 -67.38 7.60
CA LEU A 216 -22.18 -67.19 9.02
C LEU A 216 -23.37 -67.60 9.91
N ILE A 217 -24.59 -67.18 9.55
CA ILE A 217 -25.81 -67.52 10.31
C ILE A 217 -26.11 -69.02 10.22
N SER A 218 -26.10 -69.61 9.03
CA SER A 218 -26.51 -71.01 8.84
C SER A 218 -25.52 -72.02 9.43
N GLN A 219 -24.21 -71.78 9.32
CA GLN A 219 -23.19 -72.72 9.79
C GLN A 219 -22.91 -72.59 11.29
N PHE A 220 -22.95 -71.37 11.83
CA PHE A 220 -22.60 -71.09 13.23
C PHE A 220 -23.81 -70.77 14.10
N ARG A 221 -25.03 -70.79 13.54
CA ARG A 221 -26.29 -70.60 14.28
C ARG A 221 -26.33 -69.27 15.05
N LEU A 222 -25.79 -68.21 14.46
CA LEU A 222 -25.76 -66.86 15.06
C LEU A 222 -27.17 -66.32 15.34
N ASP A 223 -28.19 -66.85 14.68
CA ASP A 223 -29.61 -66.60 14.92
C ASP A 223 -30.19 -67.32 16.16
N HIS A 224 -29.35 -68.05 16.89
CA HIS A 224 -29.64 -68.69 18.18
C HIS A 224 -28.68 -68.24 19.29
N SER A 225 -27.75 -67.32 19.00
CA SER A 225 -26.80 -66.73 19.95
C SER A 225 -27.31 -65.34 20.37
N TYR A 226 -27.67 -65.20 21.64
CA TYR A 226 -28.31 -63.98 22.18
C TYR A 226 -27.33 -63.12 22.95
N ILE A 227 -27.53 -61.80 22.93
CA ILE A 227 -26.69 -60.82 23.63
C ILE A 227 -27.50 -60.21 24.77
N GLY A 228 -27.00 -60.41 26.00
CA GLY A 228 -27.59 -59.91 27.22
C GLY A 228 -26.72 -58.87 27.92
N SER A 229 -27.33 -58.18 28.86
CA SER A 229 -26.68 -57.17 29.70
C SER A 229 -25.98 -57.77 30.93
N ARG A 230 -25.34 -56.92 31.75
CA ARG A 230 -24.77 -57.31 33.05
C ARG A 230 -25.84 -57.81 34.04
N GLU A 231 -27.10 -57.41 33.88
CA GLU A 231 -28.19 -57.93 34.72
C GLU A 231 -28.61 -59.34 34.28
N THR A 232 -28.51 -59.63 32.98
CA THR A 232 -28.76 -60.96 32.41
C THR A 232 -27.72 -61.98 32.88
N ASP A 233 -26.48 -61.56 33.07
CA ASP A 233 -25.38 -62.37 33.63
C ASP A 233 -25.73 -62.94 35.01
N LYS A 234 -26.37 -62.13 35.88
CA LYS A 234 -26.82 -62.57 37.22
C LYS A 234 -28.04 -63.49 37.17
N ARG A 235 -28.83 -63.43 36.09
CA ARG A 235 -30.09 -64.15 35.87
C ARG A 235 -29.97 -65.23 34.78
N ALA A 236 -28.75 -65.71 34.49
CA ALA A 236 -28.49 -66.65 33.40
C ALA A 236 -29.32 -67.94 33.49
N ASP A 237 -29.61 -68.43 34.70
CA ASP A 237 -30.45 -69.62 34.92
C ASP A 237 -31.91 -69.41 34.48
N GLU A 238 -32.44 -68.18 34.59
CA GLU A 238 -33.78 -67.83 34.12
C GLU A 238 -33.84 -67.77 32.58
N VAL A 239 -32.76 -67.31 31.95
CA VAL A 239 -32.63 -67.27 30.49
C VAL A 239 -32.66 -68.68 29.89
N LEU A 240 -32.03 -69.65 30.55
CA LEU A 240 -32.10 -71.06 30.16
C LEU A 240 -33.54 -71.61 30.19
N GLN A 241 -34.36 -71.20 31.18
CA GLN A 241 -35.75 -71.63 31.28
C GLN A 241 -36.63 -71.10 30.13
N LEU A 242 -36.21 -70.00 29.50
CA LEU A 242 -36.84 -69.43 28.30
C LEU A 242 -36.45 -70.15 27.00
N GLY A 243 -35.63 -71.22 27.09
CA GLY A 243 -35.22 -72.02 25.94
C GLY A 243 -34.05 -71.41 25.17
N ILE A 244 -33.30 -70.49 25.79
CA ILE A 244 -32.09 -69.91 25.20
C ILE A 244 -30.88 -70.72 25.68
N PHE A 245 -30.13 -71.24 24.72
CA PHE A 245 -29.01 -72.17 24.97
C PHE A 245 -27.64 -71.56 24.69
N ASP A 246 -27.56 -70.37 24.10
CA ASP A 246 -26.32 -69.65 23.83
C ASP A 246 -26.53 -68.15 24.16
N LEU A 247 -25.79 -67.66 25.15
CA LEU A 247 -25.93 -66.31 25.71
C LEU A 247 -24.57 -65.65 25.91
N TRP A 248 -24.38 -64.49 25.30
CA TRP A 248 -23.25 -63.59 25.46
C TRP A 248 -23.58 -62.48 26.45
N THR A 249 -22.71 -62.26 27.44
CA THR A 249 -22.76 -61.13 28.38
C THR A 249 -21.45 -60.33 28.30
N PRO A 250 -21.34 -59.14 28.91
CA PRO A 250 -20.11 -58.34 28.87
C PRO A 250 -18.84 -59.04 29.36
N GLU A 251 -18.98 -60.05 30.22
CA GLU A 251 -17.84 -60.74 30.85
C GLU A 251 -17.81 -62.24 30.54
N ASN A 252 -18.97 -62.87 30.29
CA ASN A 252 -19.09 -64.33 30.15
C ASN A 252 -19.85 -64.74 28.89
N HIS A 253 -19.56 -65.95 28.42
CA HIS A 253 -20.29 -66.68 27.39
C HIS A 253 -20.86 -67.96 28.00
N TYR A 254 -22.17 -68.07 28.00
CA TYR A 254 -22.89 -69.23 28.52
C TYR A 254 -23.37 -70.10 27.37
N ARG A 255 -22.99 -71.39 27.40
CA ARG A 255 -23.45 -72.37 26.42
C ARG A 255 -24.02 -73.59 27.14
N TRP A 256 -25.28 -73.89 26.87
CA TRP A 256 -26.00 -75.02 27.43
C TRP A 256 -26.32 -76.06 26.36
N THR A 257 -26.06 -77.32 26.67
CA THR A 257 -26.38 -78.45 25.80
C THR A 257 -27.34 -79.38 26.50
N LYS A 258 -28.48 -79.65 25.86
CA LYS A 258 -29.45 -80.64 26.33
C LYS A 258 -29.14 -82.01 25.72
N SER A 259 -28.89 -83.00 26.56
CA SER A 259 -28.60 -84.37 26.13
C SER A 259 -29.79 -84.97 25.38
N ARG A 260 -29.52 -85.49 24.18
CA ARG A 260 -30.51 -86.18 23.33
C ARG A 260 -31.03 -87.47 23.97
N TYR A 261 -30.23 -88.11 24.82
CA TYR A 261 -30.51 -89.45 25.35
C TYR A 261 -31.19 -89.44 26.73
N GLY A 262 -31.00 -88.38 27.51
CA GLY A 262 -31.47 -88.35 28.90
C GLY A 262 -32.08 -87.02 29.37
N GLY A 263 -32.22 -86.02 28.50
CA GLY A 263 -32.86 -84.74 28.84
C GLY A 263 -32.07 -83.85 29.81
N HIS A 264 -30.97 -84.33 30.39
CA HIS A 264 -30.06 -83.57 31.25
C HIS A 264 -29.45 -82.40 30.48
N VAL A 265 -29.36 -81.23 31.12
CA VAL A 265 -28.73 -80.03 30.56
C VAL A 265 -27.37 -79.85 31.22
N SER A 266 -26.31 -79.76 30.42
CA SER A 266 -24.97 -79.40 30.87
C SER A 266 -24.62 -78.01 30.34
N GLY A 267 -24.11 -77.13 31.19
CA GLY A 267 -23.66 -75.79 30.82
C GLY A 267 -22.14 -75.64 30.94
N SER A 268 -21.54 -74.87 30.04
CA SER A 268 -20.19 -74.34 30.15
C SER A 268 -20.26 -72.81 30.20
N VAL A 269 -19.38 -72.21 31.00
CA VAL A 269 -19.21 -70.75 31.09
C VAL A 269 -17.77 -70.44 30.76
N GLU A 270 -17.57 -69.62 29.75
CA GLU A 270 -16.26 -69.16 29.29
C GLU A 270 -16.17 -67.65 29.45
N SER A 271 -14.98 -67.10 29.74
CA SER A 271 -14.79 -65.65 29.77
C SER A 271 -14.72 -65.10 28.34
N VAL A 272 -15.28 -63.91 28.12
CA VAL A 272 -15.22 -63.25 26.81
C VAL A 272 -13.79 -62.79 26.51
N ASP A 273 -13.21 -63.38 25.47
CA ASP A 273 -11.90 -62.99 24.95
C ASP A 273 -11.99 -61.74 24.08
N ARG A 274 -10.94 -60.93 24.11
CA ARG A 274 -10.84 -59.74 23.23
C ARG A 274 -10.59 -60.16 21.79
N SER A 275 -11.37 -59.56 20.88
CA SER A 275 -11.22 -59.66 19.44
C SER A 275 -9.80 -59.26 19.02
N ARG A 276 -9.17 -60.12 18.21
CA ARG A 276 -7.84 -59.92 17.62
C ARG A 276 -7.95 -59.54 16.13
N PHE A 277 -9.06 -59.86 15.48
CA PHE A 277 -9.25 -59.70 14.03
C PHE A 277 -10.20 -58.56 13.66
N LEU A 278 -11.36 -58.43 14.33
CA LEU A 278 -12.44 -57.50 13.95
C LEU A 278 -12.28 -56.04 14.45
N LEU A 279 -11.05 -55.61 14.75
CA LEU A 279 -10.77 -54.36 15.47
C LEU A 279 -10.85 -53.05 14.65
N CYS A 280 -11.04 -53.08 13.33
CA CYS A 280 -10.97 -51.85 12.50
C CYS A 280 -12.01 -51.83 11.39
N ASN A 281 -13.11 -51.09 11.54
CA ASN A 281 -14.25 -51.05 10.63
C ASN A 281 -13.92 -50.43 9.26
N VAL A 282 -14.09 -51.22 8.19
CA VAL A 282 -14.07 -50.75 6.80
C VAL A 282 -15.35 -51.26 6.16
N ASP A 283 -16.21 -50.34 5.73
CA ASP A 283 -17.43 -50.66 5.00
C ASP A 283 -17.09 -50.88 3.51
N ALA A 284 -17.31 -52.10 3.03
CA ALA A 284 -17.10 -52.48 1.62
C ALA A 284 -18.02 -51.71 0.66
N GLY A 285 -19.24 -51.35 1.10
CA GLY A 285 -20.15 -50.50 0.32
C GLY A 285 -19.68 -49.05 0.25
N GLU A 286 -19.07 -48.54 1.32
CA GLU A 286 -18.45 -47.22 1.31
C GLU A 286 -17.26 -47.15 0.34
N LEU A 287 -16.47 -48.23 0.25
CA LEU A 287 -15.32 -48.33 -0.66
C LEU A 287 -15.74 -48.15 -2.12
N GLU A 288 -16.77 -48.89 -2.55
CA GLU A 288 -17.25 -48.84 -3.93
C GLU A 288 -17.88 -47.48 -4.26
N ARG A 289 -18.62 -46.91 -3.31
CA ARG A 289 -19.17 -45.55 -3.44
C ARG A 289 -18.08 -44.50 -3.59
N LEU A 290 -16.99 -44.61 -2.83
CA LEU A 290 -15.84 -43.70 -2.92
C LEU A 290 -15.08 -43.84 -4.25
N LYS A 291 -14.89 -45.07 -4.75
CA LYS A 291 -14.29 -45.32 -6.07
C LYS A 291 -15.13 -44.72 -7.20
N SER A 292 -16.44 -44.99 -7.19
CA SER A 292 -17.38 -44.42 -8.15
C SER A 292 -17.38 -42.88 -8.10
N ARG A 293 -17.37 -42.32 -6.88
CA ARG A 293 -17.32 -40.87 -6.70
C ARG A 293 -16.01 -40.25 -7.21
N LYS A 294 -14.88 -40.94 -7.01
CA LYS A 294 -13.58 -40.51 -7.52
C LYS A 294 -13.56 -40.44 -9.04
N LEU A 295 -14.10 -41.47 -9.73
CA LEU A 295 -14.19 -41.50 -11.20
C LEU A 295 -15.04 -40.33 -11.72
N GLN A 296 -16.22 -40.12 -11.15
CA GLN A 296 -17.10 -38.99 -11.51
C GLN A 296 -16.43 -37.63 -11.30
N LEU A 297 -15.66 -37.46 -10.22
CA LEU A 297 -14.94 -36.22 -9.96
C LEU A 297 -13.79 -36.01 -10.95
N ASP A 298 -13.12 -37.08 -11.38
CA ASP A 298 -12.05 -37.01 -12.38
C ASP A 298 -12.57 -36.58 -13.74
N GLU A 299 -13.68 -37.17 -14.21
CA GLU A 299 -14.38 -36.76 -15.43
C GLU A 299 -14.88 -35.30 -15.34
N ALA A 300 -15.45 -34.91 -14.19
CA ALA A 300 -15.89 -33.53 -13.96
C ALA A 300 -14.72 -32.53 -13.93
N ILE A 301 -13.56 -32.91 -13.40
CA ILE A 301 -12.35 -32.07 -13.42
C ILE A 301 -11.85 -31.93 -14.86
N SER A 302 -11.76 -33.01 -15.63
CA SER A 302 -11.29 -32.97 -17.02
C SER A 302 -12.19 -32.07 -17.88
N THR A 303 -13.52 -32.22 -17.76
CA THR A 303 -14.47 -31.38 -18.50
C THR A 303 -14.38 -29.90 -18.13
N LEU A 304 -14.22 -29.57 -16.84
CA LEU A 304 -14.02 -28.19 -16.39
C LEU A 304 -12.68 -27.61 -16.85
N GLU A 305 -11.60 -28.41 -16.90
CA GLU A 305 -10.31 -27.98 -17.43
C GLU A 305 -10.37 -27.68 -18.93
N ASP A 306 -11.14 -28.46 -19.68
CA ASP A 306 -11.36 -28.26 -21.11
C ASP A 306 -12.13 -26.95 -21.36
N ASN A 307 -13.24 -26.73 -20.64
CA ASN A 307 -14.01 -25.50 -20.68
C ASN A 307 -13.15 -24.28 -20.31
N LEU A 308 -12.29 -24.41 -19.31
CA LEU A 308 -11.38 -23.34 -18.89
C LEU A 308 -10.32 -23.03 -19.96
N ARG A 309 -9.85 -24.02 -20.72
CA ARG A 309 -8.94 -23.79 -21.85
C ARG A 309 -9.64 -23.05 -22.98
N GLU A 310 -10.88 -23.40 -23.27
CA GLU A 310 -11.71 -22.72 -24.27
C GLU A 310 -11.98 -21.26 -23.90
N LEU A 311 -12.45 -21.00 -22.68
CA LEU A 311 -12.66 -19.65 -22.14
C LEU A 311 -11.39 -18.78 -22.18
N LYS A 312 -10.23 -19.36 -21.85
CA LYS A 312 -8.95 -18.64 -21.94
C LYS A 312 -8.58 -18.27 -23.37
N ARG A 313 -8.94 -19.08 -24.36
CA ARG A 313 -8.72 -18.80 -25.78
C ARG A 313 -9.67 -17.70 -26.26
N GLU A 314 -10.94 -17.78 -25.89
CA GLU A 314 -11.92 -16.73 -26.22
C GLU A 314 -11.56 -15.38 -25.62
N LEU A 315 -11.14 -15.34 -24.35
CA LEU A 315 -10.71 -14.12 -23.70
C LEU A 315 -9.52 -13.46 -24.43
N ARG A 316 -8.53 -14.25 -24.84
CA ARG A 316 -7.40 -13.73 -25.64
C ARG A 316 -7.85 -13.15 -26.96
N ASN A 317 -8.77 -13.81 -27.66
CA ASN A 317 -9.27 -13.33 -28.94
C ASN A 317 -9.97 -11.97 -28.78
N ILE A 318 -10.82 -11.81 -27.76
CA ILE A 318 -11.50 -10.55 -27.46
C ILE A 318 -10.48 -9.45 -27.08
N GLU A 319 -9.48 -9.77 -26.25
CA GLU A 319 -8.43 -8.83 -25.87
C GLU A 319 -7.59 -8.39 -27.08
N ASP A 320 -7.25 -9.31 -27.98
CA ASP A 320 -6.51 -9.02 -29.21
C ASP A 320 -7.34 -8.17 -30.19
N GLU A 321 -8.64 -8.44 -30.31
CA GLU A 321 -9.56 -7.62 -31.11
C GLU A 321 -9.71 -6.22 -30.52
N GLY A 322 -9.89 -6.10 -29.20
CA GLY A 322 -9.94 -4.81 -28.50
C GLY A 322 -8.66 -4.00 -28.70
N ALA A 323 -7.49 -4.64 -28.59
CA ALA A 323 -6.20 -3.99 -28.84
C ALA A 323 -6.04 -3.52 -30.29
N LYS A 324 -6.57 -4.24 -31.28
CA LYS A 324 -6.59 -3.79 -32.68
C LYS A 324 -7.46 -2.55 -32.86
N LEU A 325 -8.65 -2.52 -32.27
CA LEU A 325 -9.54 -1.35 -32.36
C LEU A 325 -8.97 -0.12 -31.66
N GLU A 326 -8.31 -0.27 -30.51
CA GLU A 326 -7.63 0.85 -29.84
C GLU A 326 -6.48 1.41 -30.69
N ARG A 327 -5.67 0.56 -31.33
CA ARG A 327 -4.64 1.02 -32.26
C ARG A 327 -5.22 1.82 -33.43
N GLN A 328 -6.31 1.32 -34.02
CA GLN A 328 -7.01 2.04 -35.10
C GLN A 328 -7.57 3.39 -34.62
N ARG A 329 -8.13 3.44 -33.41
CA ARG A 329 -8.64 4.66 -32.82
C ARG A 329 -7.52 5.68 -32.56
N GLU A 330 -6.39 5.23 -32.04
CA GLU A 330 -5.21 6.07 -31.80
C GLU A 330 -4.60 6.60 -33.11
N GLU A 331 -4.53 5.77 -34.15
CA GLU A 331 -4.06 6.17 -35.49
C GLU A 331 -4.93 7.28 -36.07
N ILE A 332 -6.26 7.13 -36.05
CA ILE A 332 -7.20 8.16 -36.51
C ILE A 332 -7.05 9.46 -35.70
N ILE A 333 -6.86 9.36 -34.38
CA ILE A 333 -6.66 10.54 -33.52
C ILE A 333 -5.35 11.24 -33.89
N ASN A 334 -4.26 10.50 -34.08
CA ASN A 334 -2.95 11.04 -34.44
C ASN A 334 -2.98 11.69 -35.83
N GLU A 335 -3.58 11.05 -36.83
CA GLU A 335 -3.78 11.63 -38.16
C GLU A 335 -4.56 12.95 -38.09
N SER A 336 -5.69 12.98 -37.37
CA SER A 336 -6.48 14.20 -37.17
C SER A 336 -5.68 15.30 -36.44
N LEU A 337 -4.84 14.94 -35.46
CA LEU A 337 -3.97 15.91 -34.77
C LEU A 337 -2.88 16.45 -35.70
N HIS A 338 -2.28 15.60 -36.54
CA HIS A 338 -1.30 16.01 -37.54
C HIS A 338 -1.89 16.95 -38.58
N GLU A 339 -3.07 16.64 -39.12
CA GLU A 339 -3.79 17.52 -40.03
C GLU A 339 -4.13 18.87 -39.39
N LYS A 340 -4.65 18.86 -38.16
CA LYS A 340 -4.95 20.08 -37.40
C LYS A 340 -3.71 20.92 -37.13
N LYS A 341 -2.56 20.29 -36.87
CA LYS A 341 -1.29 20.98 -36.64
C LYS A 341 -0.77 21.59 -37.95
N ARG A 342 -0.73 20.82 -39.03
CA ARG A 342 -0.32 21.27 -40.37
C ARG A 342 -1.14 22.47 -40.83
N ARG A 343 -2.47 22.44 -40.63
CA ARG A 343 -3.35 23.56 -40.96
C ARG A 343 -3.05 24.81 -40.13
N ARG A 344 -2.86 24.67 -38.81
CA ARG A 344 -2.49 25.80 -37.93
C ARG A 344 -1.15 26.42 -38.31
N GLU A 345 -0.13 25.61 -38.59
CA GLU A 345 1.17 26.10 -39.05
C GLU A 345 1.07 26.91 -40.34
N MET A 346 0.20 26.47 -41.27
CA MET A 346 -0.08 27.19 -42.51
C MET A 346 -0.85 28.49 -42.28
N GLU A 347 -1.87 28.49 -41.42
CA GLU A 347 -2.59 29.69 -41.02
C GLU A 347 -1.65 30.72 -40.37
N ASP A 348 -0.73 30.28 -39.52
CA ASP A 348 0.25 31.14 -38.87
C ASP A 348 1.31 31.67 -39.84
N ARG A 349 1.74 30.84 -40.83
CA ARG A 349 2.57 31.32 -41.96
C ARG A 349 1.87 32.44 -42.71
N VAL A 350 0.59 32.26 -43.09
CA VAL A 350 -0.20 33.30 -43.77
C VAL A 350 -0.28 34.57 -42.92
N LYS A 351 -0.63 34.46 -41.63
CA LYS A 351 -0.66 35.62 -40.71
C LYS A 351 0.68 36.35 -40.64
N GLN A 352 1.79 35.62 -40.56
CA GLN A 352 3.12 36.23 -40.55
C GLN A 352 3.41 37.00 -41.84
N ARG A 353 3.05 36.44 -43.00
CA ARG A 353 3.21 37.11 -44.31
C ARG A 353 2.35 38.37 -44.41
N VAL A 354 1.09 38.31 -43.97
CA VAL A 354 0.20 39.49 -43.87
C VAL A 354 0.81 40.56 -42.97
N MET A 355 1.33 40.18 -41.80
CA MET A 355 1.95 41.13 -40.86
C MET A 355 3.23 41.74 -41.42
N SER A 356 4.05 40.96 -42.12
CA SER A 356 5.27 41.46 -42.79
C SER A 356 4.94 42.44 -43.91
N LEU A 357 3.91 42.14 -44.72
CA LEU A 357 3.44 43.02 -45.78
C LEU A 357 2.90 44.33 -45.21
N LYS A 358 2.06 44.29 -44.16
CA LYS A 358 1.60 45.49 -43.45
C LYS A 358 2.75 46.32 -42.85
N ARG A 359 3.84 45.69 -42.42
CA ARG A 359 5.04 46.42 -41.94
C ARG A 359 5.75 47.14 -43.08
N LEU A 360 5.93 46.48 -44.23
CA LEU A 360 6.54 47.06 -45.44
C LEU A 360 5.67 48.18 -46.04
N GLU A 361 4.34 48.06 -45.96
CA GLU A 361 3.41 49.14 -46.35
C GLU A 361 3.51 50.36 -45.42
N ARG A 362 3.74 50.13 -44.12
CA ARG A 362 3.89 51.18 -43.10
C ARG A 362 5.29 51.80 -43.03
N GLU A 363 6.27 51.31 -43.77
CA GLU A 363 7.52 52.07 -43.94
C GLU A 363 7.13 53.42 -44.56
N ASP A 364 7.19 54.51 -43.79
CA ASP A 364 6.84 55.86 -44.26
C ASP A 364 7.65 56.20 -45.52
N ASP A 365 7.03 56.89 -46.47
CA ASP A 365 7.72 57.51 -47.59
C ASP A 365 8.89 58.37 -47.04
N GLN A 366 10.11 58.13 -47.53
CA GLN A 366 11.32 58.76 -46.99
C GLN A 366 11.26 60.30 -47.08
N ASP A 367 10.45 60.84 -47.99
CA ASP A 367 10.19 62.29 -48.09
C ASP A 367 9.46 62.85 -46.85
N SER A 368 8.57 62.08 -46.23
CA SER A 368 7.90 62.42 -44.95
C SER A 368 8.87 62.41 -43.76
N VAL A 369 9.81 61.46 -43.76
CA VAL A 369 10.83 61.35 -42.71
C VAL A 369 11.87 62.47 -42.83
N ALA A 370 12.30 62.81 -44.05
CA ALA A 370 13.22 63.92 -44.31
C ALA A 370 12.61 65.27 -43.91
N ALA A 371 11.32 65.50 -44.19
CA ALA A 371 10.62 66.73 -43.79
C ALA A 371 10.56 66.91 -42.26
N LYS A 372 10.22 65.83 -41.52
CA LYS A 372 10.18 65.85 -40.04
C LYS A 372 11.56 66.14 -39.43
N LEU A 373 12.62 65.56 -39.98
CA LEU A 373 14.01 65.80 -39.53
C LEU A 373 14.45 67.25 -39.77
N ILE A 374 14.11 67.82 -40.92
CA ILE A 374 14.41 69.23 -41.24
C ILE A 374 13.75 70.18 -40.24
N ASP A 375 12.50 69.93 -39.87
CA ASP A 375 11.79 70.78 -38.91
C ASP A 375 12.32 70.62 -37.47
N GLN A 376 12.73 69.41 -37.06
CA GLN A 376 13.44 69.21 -35.79
C GLN A 376 14.79 69.97 -35.76
N ILE A 377 15.55 69.96 -36.86
CA ILE A 377 16.81 70.71 -36.96
C ILE A 377 16.57 72.22 -36.83
N LYS A 378 15.50 72.75 -37.44
CA LYS A 378 15.13 74.18 -37.29
C LYS A 378 14.79 74.51 -35.84
N ALA A 379 13.99 73.68 -35.17
CA ALA A 379 13.63 73.87 -33.76
C ALA A 379 14.86 73.86 -32.84
N MET A 380 15.77 72.90 -33.03
CA MET A 380 17.01 72.83 -32.26
C MET A 380 17.92 74.04 -32.49
N LYS A 381 17.99 74.57 -33.72
CA LYS A 381 18.76 75.79 -34.01
C LYS A 381 18.20 77.02 -33.29
N ILE A 382 16.87 77.14 -33.18
CA ILE A 382 16.22 78.22 -32.43
C ILE A 382 16.54 78.11 -30.93
N GLN A 383 16.41 76.92 -30.35
CA GLN A 383 16.77 76.68 -28.95
C GLN A 383 18.24 76.98 -28.66
N ARG A 384 19.15 76.60 -29.56
CA ARG A 384 20.58 76.91 -29.44
C ARG A 384 20.84 78.42 -29.40
N PHE A 385 20.10 79.20 -30.19
CA PHE A 385 20.22 80.65 -30.18
C PHE A 385 19.68 81.28 -28.89
N GLN A 386 18.55 80.78 -28.38
CA GLN A 386 17.98 81.22 -27.09
C GLN A 386 18.95 80.98 -25.92
N LEU A 387 19.52 79.77 -25.83
CA LEU A 387 20.52 79.46 -24.80
C LEU A 387 21.78 80.33 -24.91
N ALA A 388 22.24 80.63 -26.13
CA ALA A 388 23.38 81.53 -26.34
C ALA A 388 23.09 82.97 -25.84
N MET A 389 21.86 83.45 -26.02
CA MET A 389 21.42 84.74 -25.50
C MET A 389 21.33 84.76 -23.97
N GLU A 390 20.85 83.68 -23.36
CA GLU A 390 20.84 83.52 -21.90
C GLU A 390 22.25 83.54 -21.31
N ILE A 391 23.19 82.81 -21.93
CA ILE A 391 24.61 82.82 -21.51
C ILE A 391 25.19 84.23 -21.58
N LYS A 392 24.92 84.97 -22.66
CA LYS A 392 25.37 86.36 -22.80
C LYS A 392 24.85 87.22 -21.64
N ASN A 393 23.56 87.11 -21.31
CA ASN A 393 22.95 87.92 -20.24
C ASN A 393 23.55 87.56 -18.87
N LEU A 394 23.70 86.27 -18.57
CA LEU A 394 24.33 85.80 -17.33
C LEU A 394 25.78 86.29 -17.20
N LEU A 395 26.53 86.38 -18.30
CA LEU A 395 27.88 86.95 -18.29
C LEU A 395 27.88 88.45 -17.96
N ILE A 396 26.91 89.21 -18.48
CA ILE A 396 26.74 90.64 -18.16
C ILE A 396 26.46 90.81 -16.67
N ASP A 397 25.53 90.02 -16.13
CA ASP A 397 25.16 90.06 -14.71
C ASP A 397 26.33 89.66 -13.80
N ALA A 398 27.09 88.63 -14.19
CA ALA A 398 28.28 88.20 -13.45
C ALA A 398 29.35 89.30 -13.37
N VAL A 399 29.57 90.03 -14.47
CA VAL A 399 30.51 91.16 -14.49
C VAL A 399 30.00 92.31 -13.61
N ALA A 400 28.70 92.62 -13.65
CA ALA A 400 28.10 93.66 -12.81
C ALA A 400 28.22 93.31 -11.31
N LEU A 401 27.91 92.06 -10.93
CA LEU A 401 28.05 91.57 -9.56
C LEU A 401 29.50 91.60 -9.09
N ARG A 402 30.45 91.18 -9.93
CA ARG A 402 31.88 91.22 -9.60
C ARG A 402 32.37 92.64 -9.34
N ARG A 403 31.92 93.61 -10.14
CA ARG A 403 32.22 95.03 -9.93
C ARG A 403 31.66 95.52 -8.60
N SER A 404 30.39 95.26 -8.33
CA SER A 404 29.74 95.66 -7.07
C SER A 404 30.43 95.05 -5.84
N TYR A 405 30.82 93.76 -5.91
CA TYR A 405 31.58 93.10 -4.85
C TYR A 405 32.94 93.77 -4.62
N ALA A 406 33.67 94.11 -5.69
CA ALA A 406 34.95 94.80 -5.56
C ALA A 406 34.79 96.17 -4.89
N GLU A 407 33.77 96.94 -5.26
CA GLU A 407 33.44 98.24 -4.64
C GLU A 407 33.13 98.08 -3.15
N GLN A 408 32.28 97.11 -2.78
CA GLN A 408 31.95 96.83 -1.37
C GLN A 408 33.15 96.33 -0.56
N ASN A 409 33.99 95.47 -1.15
CA ASN A 409 35.19 94.95 -0.48
C ASN A 409 36.22 96.06 -0.22
N MET A 410 36.42 96.98 -1.16
CA MET A 410 37.27 98.15 -0.95
C MET A 410 36.74 99.03 0.20
N ALA A 411 35.43 99.31 0.23
CA ALA A 411 34.81 100.05 1.33
C ALA A 411 34.97 99.33 2.68
N SER A 412 34.84 98.00 2.70
CA SER A 412 35.07 97.20 3.91
C SER A 412 36.52 97.25 4.39
N LEU A 413 37.50 97.23 3.47
CA LEU A 413 38.91 97.35 3.81
C LEU A 413 39.25 98.72 4.38
N GLU A 414 38.70 99.79 3.81
CA GLU A 414 38.84 101.16 4.33
C GLU A 414 38.28 101.28 5.76
N LEU A 415 37.08 100.73 6.00
CA LEU A 415 36.49 100.68 7.35
C LEU A 415 37.35 99.87 8.32
N ALA A 416 37.86 98.70 7.91
CA ALA A 416 38.73 97.86 8.75
C ALA A 416 40.04 98.58 9.12
N LEU A 417 40.64 99.32 8.18
CA LEU A 417 41.81 100.16 8.46
C LEU A 417 41.48 101.25 9.48
N LYS A 418 40.31 101.89 9.36
CA LYS A 418 39.88 102.92 10.32
C LYS A 418 39.65 102.34 11.72
N VAL A 419 39.05 101.16 11.82
CA VAL A 419 38.89 100.44 13.10
C VAL A 419 40.25 100.16 13.72
N LYS A 420 41.21 99.64 12.96
CA LYS A 420 42.56 99.34 13.46
C LYS A 420 43.30 100.59 13.96
N GLU A 421 43.14 101.72 13.27
CA GLU A 421 43.68 103.02 13.70
C GLU A 421 43.05 103.45 15.04
N MET A 422 41.72 103.35 15.18
CA MET A 422 41.03 103.68 16.42
C MET A 422 41.42 102.74 17.58
N GLU A 423 41.58 101.44 17.33
CA GLU A 423 42.06 100.47 18.33
C GLU A 423 43.48 100.80 18.83
N ALA A 424 44.37 101.22 17.93
CA ALA A 424 45.71 101.65 18.32
C ALA A 424 45.67 102.90 19.21
N ASN A 425 44.78 103.85 18.91
CA ASN A 425 44.56 105.04 19.72
C ASN A 425 43.98 104.69 21.10
N VAL A 426 43.02 103.77 21.18
CA VAL A 426 42.48 103.28 22.47
C VAL A 426 43.57 102.61 23.30
N LYS A 427 44.36 101.70 22.73
CA LYS A 427 45.49 101.06 23.43
C LYS A 427 46.52 102.08 23.95
N HIS A 428 46.74 103.17 23.20
CA HIS A 428 47.60 104.25 23.66
C HIS A 428 47.00 104.97 24.89
N GLN A 429 45.70 105.28 24.85
CA GLN A 429 44.98 105.88 25.98
C GLN A 429 44.92 104.94 27.19
N GLU A 430 44.73 103.63 27.00
CA GLU A 430 44.77 102.63 28.08
C GLU A 430 46.14 102.58 28.77
N LYS A 431 47.23 102.59 27.99
CA LYS A 431 48.59 102.66 28.56
C LYS A 431 48.80 103.94 29.37
N PHE A 432 48.30 105.06 28.87
CA PHE A 432 48.37 106.33 29.59
C PHE A 432 47.57 106.29 30.90
N ALA A 433 46.34 105.75 30.86
CA ALA A 433 45.51 105.55 32.04
C ALA A 433 46.16 104.61 33.07
N MET A 434 46.80 103.52 32.61
CA MET A 434 47.52 102.59 33.47
C MET A 434 48.75 103.23 34.12
N GLN A 435 49.51 104.04 33.38
CA GLN A 435 50.60 104.84 33.96
C GLN A 435 50.09 105.84 35.00
N ALA A 436 49.00 106.55 34.70
CA ALA A 436 48.37 107.46 35.66
C ALA A 436 47.87 106.73 36.91
N SER A 437 47.29 105.53 36.78
CA SER A 437 46.86 104.70 37.90
C SER A 437 48.03 104.18 38.74
N LEU A 438 49.14 103.77 38.11
CA LEU A 438 50.35 103.35 38.82
C LEU A 438 50.96 104.51 39.59
N HIS A 439 51.00 105.69 38.97
CA HIS A 439 51.45 106.91 39.62
C HIS A 439 50.56 107.27 40.82
N TYR A 440 49.23 107.16 40.67
CA TYR A 440 48.29 107.34 41.77
C TYR A 440 48.54 106.36 42.94
N GLU A 441 48.72 105.06 42.67
CA GLU A 441 49.06 104.06 43.71
C GLU A 441 50.42 104.33 44.37
N TYR A 442 51.42 104.77 43.61
CA TYR A 442 52.71 105.20 44.18
C TYR A 442 52.54 106.39 45.13
N CYS A 443 51.86 107.45 44.69
CA CYS A 443 51.56 108.60 45.51
C CYS A 443 50.72 108.23 46.75
N LYS A 444 49.76 107.31 46.62
CA LYS A 444 48.97 106.78 47.74
C LYS A 444 49.85 106.05 48.76
N LYS A 445 50.77 105.18 48.31
CA LYS A 445 51.74 104.51 49.18
C LYS A 445 52.69 105.49 49.87
N GLU A 446 53.24 106.46 49.15
CA GLU A 446 54.05 107.53 49.77
C GLU A 446 53.23 108.28 50.83
N THR A 447 51.97 108.61 50.53
CA THR A 447 51.08 109.29 51.48
C THR A 447 50.80 108.41 52.71
N GLU A 448 50.60 107.10 52.56
CA GLU A 448 50.44 106.14 53.67
C GLU A 448 51.73 105.95 54.47
N GLU A 449 52.90 105.92 53.81
CA GLU A 449 54.22 105.85 54.45
C GLU A 449 54.48 107.12 55.27
N TYR A 450 54.25 108.30 54.68
CA TYR A 450 54.30 109.59 55.38
C TYR A 450 53.27 109.64 56.51
N ARG A 451 52.07 109.07 56.34
CA ARG A 451 51.07 108.94 57.42
C ARG A 451 51.57 108.05 58.56
N ARG A 452 52.21 106.90 58.27
CA ARG A 452 52.83 106.04 59.30
C ARG A 452 54.00 106.73 59.99
N GLN A 453 54.85 107.44 59.25
CA GLN A 453 55.95 108.22 59.82
C GLN A 453 55.40 109.35 60.70
N LEU A 454 54.33 110.03 60.27
CA LEU A 454 53.60 111.02 61.05
C LEU A 454 52.95 110.42 62.30
N GLU A 455 52.32 109.24 62.21
CA GLU A 455 51.78 108.51 63.37
C GLU A 455 52.90 108.06 64.32
N ALA A 456 54.02 107.55 63.81
CA ALA A 456 55.18 107.16 64.60
C ALA A 456 55.88 108.38 65.24
N ALA A 457 55.93 109.53 64.55
CA ALA A 457 56.43 110.80 65.08
C ALA A 457 55.45 111.45 66.07
N LYS A 458 54.14 111.31 65.85
CA LYS A 458 53.11 111.62 66.84
C LYS A 458 53.32 110.78 68.10
N ARG A 459 53.69 109.50 67.94
CA ARG A 459 54.23 108.69 69.04
C ARG A 459 55.62 109.17 69.56
N HIS A 460 56.59 109.70 68.75
CA HIS A 460 57.84 110.43 69.20
C HIS A 460 57.51 111.61 70.10
N ALA A 461 56.35 112.23 69.96
CA ALA A 461 55.92 113.29 70.85
C ALA A 461 55.26 112.74 72.12
N GLU A 462 54.30 111.81 71.97
CA GLU A 462 53.46 111.31 73.07
C GLU A 462 54.22 110.46 74.12
N SER A 463 55.26 109.70 73.74
CA SER A 463 56.03 108.87 74.70
C SER A 463 57.17 109.62 75.41
N VAL A 464 57.68 110.71 74.82
CA VAL A 464 58.71 111.57 75.42
C VAL A 464 58.08 112.53 76.44
N ALA A 465 56.84 112.99 76.22
CA ALA A 465 56.11 113.88 77.11
C ALA A 465 54.58 113.66 77.07
N ILE A 466 53.94 113.61 78.26
CA ILE A 466 52.47 113.60 78.41
C ILE A 466 51.97 115.02 78.13
N ILE A 467 51.22 115.20 77.04
CA ILE A 467 50.69 116.52 76.62
C ILE A 467 49.89 117.17 77.77
N THR A 468 50.40 118.33 78.26
CA THR A 468 49.78 119.30 79.20
C THR A 468 49.43 120.63 78.47
N PRO A 469 48.31 121.33 78.78
CA PRO A 469 47.73 122.44 78.00
C PRO A 469 48.61 123.65 77.71
N GLU A 470 49.63 123.95 78.52
CA GLU A 470 50.50 125.09 78.23
C GLU A 470 51.35 124.88 76.97
N LEU A 471 51.67 123.63 76.58
CA LEU A 471 52.32 123.36 75.28
C LEU A 471 51.35 123.49 74.08
N GLU A 472 50.07 123.69 74.38
CA GLU A 472 48.99 124.18 73.51
C GLU A 472 49.23 125.55 72.98
N GLN A 473 49.05 126.45 73.93
CA GLN A 473 48.97 127.82 73.56
C GLN A 473 50.24 128.26 72.82
N ALA A 474 51.41 127.65 73.06
CA ALA A 474 52.64 127.91 72.32
C ALA A 474 52.73 127.27 70.91
N PHE A 475 52.51 125.95 70.75
CA PHE A 475 52.87 125.27 69.49
C PHE A 475 51.94 125.63 68.29
N CYS A 476 50.71 126.13 68.50
CA CYS A 476 49.79 126.57 67.43
C CYS A 476 50.22 127.87 66.73
N GLU A 477 50.83 128.78 67.47
CA GLU A 477 51.06 130.14 66.99
C GLU A 477 52.13 130.20 65.92
N VAL A 478 53.25 129.56 66.22
CA VAL A 478 54.37 129.38 65.30
C VAL A 478 53.89 128.66 64.04
N CYS A 479 52.97 127.70 64.16
CA CYS A 479 52.41 127.04 62.99
C CYS A 479 51.50 127.98 62.12
N PHE A 480 50.90 129.08 62.63
CA PHE A 480 50.22 130.14 61.83
C PHE A 480 51.20 130.94 60.93
N LEU A 481 52.51 130.84 61.20
CA LEU A 481 53.56 131.57 60.49
C LEU A 481 54.21 130.78 59.34
N LEU A 482 54.50 129.48 59.48
CA LEU A 482 55.27 128.71 58.47
C LEU A 482 54.53 128.49 57.14
N VAL A 483 53.20 128.35 57.16
CA VAL A 483 52.38 128.17 55.94
C VAL A 483 52.28 129.46 55.14
N ASN A 484 52.16 130.61 55.82
CA ASN A 484 52.05 131.91 55.16
C ASN A 484 53.25 132.24 54.25
N MET A 485 54.42 131.67 54.51
CA MET A 485 55.64 131.93 53.72
C MET A 485 55.92 130.94 52.60
N GLY A 486 55.25 129.79 52.54
CA GLY A 486 55.55 128.76 51.53
C GLY A 486 56.93 128.08 51.67
N LYS A 487 57.33 127.66 52.89
CA LYS A 487 58.49 126.74 53.16
C LYS A 487 58.08 125.34 53.68
N ILE A 488 56.79 125.13 53.98
CA ILE A 488 56.10 123.84 54.26
C ILE A 488 54.71 123.94 53.64
#